data_AF-A0A3A5WDW2-F1
#
_entry.id   AF-A0A3A5WDW2-F1
#
_cell.length_a   1.000
_cell.length_b   1.000
_cell.length_c   1.000
_cell.angle_alpha   90.00
_cell.angle_beta   90.00
_cell.angle_gamma   90.00
#
_symmetry.space_group_name_H-M   'P 1'
#
loop_
_entity.id
_entity.type
_entity.pdbx_description
1 polymer ?
#
loop_
_entity_poly.entity_id
_entity_poly.type
_entity_poly.pdbx_seq_one_letter_code
_entity_poly.pdbx_strand_id
1 'polypeptide(L)'
;MKQRPIPAGYITAAVLYFAMLIWWQWEELNGTGQPQEAALFGIGLAVVYLLYLLACFMVEMPESLKTVPVVGRYGKMLGWLALIGIGTWYSRPEAWGGYDPAVGFIFVGVYILGFGAAATITCFLYEGDKSSRLYALHRFVDVYPTIEKPDHHVRFRDKITTTFLVLCIYFAMTNVLLFGLSGQALDLFSGFRSIM
;
A
#
# COMPACT_ATOMS: atom_id res chain seq x y z
N MET A 1 -12.34 12.82 -25.29
CA MET A 1 -12.70 11.42 -25.64
C MET A 1 -12.99 10.71 -24.32
N LYS A 2 -14.24 10.26 -24.11
CA LYS A 2 -14.63 9.56 -22.88
C LYS A 2 -13.81 8.26 -22.78
N GLN A 3 -13.13 8.05 -21.66
CA GLN A 3 -12.40 6.81 -21.39
C GLN A 3 -13.40 5.67 -21.23
N ARG A 4 -13.07 4.53 -21.82
CA ARG A 4 -13.80 3.27 -21.69
C ARG A 4 -12.91 2.23 -21.03
N PRO A 5 -13.50 1.29 -20.27
CA PRO A 5 -12.74 0.20 -19.66
C PRO A 5 -12.05 -0.63 -20.76
N ILE A 6 -10.85 -1.14 -20.47
CA ILE A 6 -10.14 -2.09 -21.35
C ILE A 6 -10.18 -3.48 -20.73
N PRO A 7 -11.03 -4.38 -21.26
CA PRO A 7 -11.09 -5.79 -20.85
C PRO A 7 -9.73 -6.48 -20.79
N ALA A 8 -8.96 -6.39 -21.87
CA ALA A 8 -7.64 -7.01 -21.93
C ALA A 8 -6.69 -6.48 -20.82
N GLY A 9 -6.76 -5.20 -20.47
CA GLY A 9 -5.88 -4.57 -19.49
C GLY A 9 -6.10 -5.07 -18.06
N TYR A 10 -7.34 -5.04 -17.57
CA TYR A 10 -7.60 -5.52 -16.21
C TYR A 10 -7.53 -7.05 -16.10
N ILE A 11 -7.90 -7.80 -17.16
CA ILE A 11 -7.78 -9.26 -17.17
C ILE A 11 -6.30 -9.66 -17.12
N THR A 12 -5.46 -9.08 -17.96
CA THR A 12 -4.01 -9.39 -17.94
C THR A 12 -3.37 -9.01 -16.62
N ALA A 13 -3.69 -7.86 -16.04
CA ALA A 13 -3.18 -7.46 -14.73
C ALA A 13 -3.59 -8.44 -13.61
N ALA A 14 -4.85 -8.90 -13.60
CA ALA A 14 -5.32 -9.90 -12.64
C ALA A 14 -4.63 -11.25 -12.84
N VAL A 15 -4.54 -11.74 -14.08
CA VAL A 15 -3.89 -13.02 -14.40
C VAL A 15 -2.41 -12.97 -14.03
N LEU A 16 -1.70 -11.90 -14.38
CA LEU A 16 -0.28 -11.74 -14.04
C LEU A 16 -0.06 -11.74 -12.53
N TYR A 17 -0.91 -11.04 -11.77
CA TYR A 17 -0.81 -11.01 -10.32
C TYR A 17 -1.01 -12.40 -9.70
N PHE A 18 -2.13 -13.08 -10.02
CA PHE A 18 -2.40 -14.39 -9.45
C PHE A 18 -1.45 -15.48 -9.95
N ALA A 19 -1.05 -15.46 -11.23
CA ALA A 19 -0.07 -16.40 -11.78
C ALA A 19 1.28 -16.25 -11.08
N MET A 20 1.71 -15.01 -10.79
CA MET A 20 2.94 -14.76 -10.06
C MET A 20 2.87 -15.25 -8.61
N LEU A 21 1.74 -15.07 -7.91
CA LEU A 21 1.57 -15.63 -6.56
C LEU A 21 1.59 -17.16 -6.55
N ILE A 22 0.91 -17.79 -7.49
CA ILE A 22 0.88 -19.25 -7.64
C ILE A 22 2.27 -19.78 -7.99
N TRP A 23 2.99 -19.07 -8.86
CA TRP A 23 4.37 -19.43 -9.20
C TRP A 23 5.31 -19.29 -8.01
N TRP A 24 5.18 -18.22 -7.21
CA TRP A 24 5.98 -18.04 -6.00
C TRP A 24 5.76 -19.19 -5.02
N GLN A 25 4.50 -19.56 -4.75
CA GLN A 25 4.17 -20.65 -3.82
C GLN A 25 4.13 -22.03 -4.47
N TRP A 26 4.70 -22.20 -5.68
CA TRP A 26 4.51 -23.42 -6.47
C TRP A 26 4.98 -24.68 -5.74
N GLU A 27 6.11 -24.62 -5.05
CA GLU A 27 6.65 -25.76 -4.29
C GLU A 27 5.77 -26.08 -3.07
N GLU A 28 5.39 -25.05 -2.31
CA GLU A 28 4.57 -25.19 -1.10
C GLU A 28 3.15 -25.69 -1.39
N LEU A 29 2.57 -25.28 -2.52
CA LEU A 29 1.24 -25.74 -2.97
C LEU A 29 1.22 -27.23 -3.34
N ASN A 30 2.32 -27.72 -3.91
CA ASN A 30 2.48 -29.13 -4.29
C ASN A 30 3.05 -30.00 -3.15
N GLY A 31 3.42 -29.37 -2.03
CA GLY A 31 3.84 -30.04 -0.81
C GLY A 31 2.67 -30.56 0.02
N THR A 32 2.95 -30.86 1.29
CA THR A 32 1.96 -31.34 2.26
C THR A 32 2.22 -30.73 3.63
N GLY A 33 1.15 -30.48 4.40
CA GLY A 33 1.22 -30.00 5.79
C GLY A 33 1.05 -28.49 5.93
N GLN A 34 1.58 -27.92 7.02
CA GLN A 34 1.43 -26.50 7.34
C GLN A 34 1.90 -25.51 6.25
N PRO A 35 2.97 -25.78 5.48
CA PRO A 35 3.39 -24.88 4.41
C PRO A 35 2.34 -24.76 3.28
N GLN A 36 1.71 -25.87 2.93
CA GLN A 36 0.63 -25.92 1.94
C GLN A 36 -0.60 -25.15 2.42
N GLU A 37 -0.98 -25.32 3.69
CA GLU A 37 -2.08 -24.58 4.31
C GLU A 37 -1.83 -23.07 4.31
N ALA A 38 -0.59 -22.65 4.58
CA ALA A 38 -0.18 -21.25 4.56
C ALA A 38 -0.20 -20.64 3.15
N ALA A 39 0.24 -21.39 2.14
CA ALA A 39 0.16 -20.97 0.75
C ALA A 39 -1.29 -20.79 0.29
N LEU A 40 -2.17 -21.75 0.61
CA LEU A 40 -3.60 -21.67 0.30
C LEU A 40 -4.28 -20.50 1.04
N PHE A 41 -3.96 -20.31 2.31
CA PHE A 41 -4.45 -19.17 3.08
C PHE A 41 -4.02 -17.85 2.46
N GLY A 42 -2.74 -17.69 2.10
CA GLY A 42 -2.24 -16.46 1.50
C GLY A 42 -2.86 -16.16 0.14
N ILE A 43 -3.09 -17.17 -0.72
CA ILE A 43 -3.80 -17.00 -1.99
C ILE A 43 -5.27 -16.63 -1.77
N GLY A 44 -5.95 -17.29 -0.83
CA GLY A 44 -7.32 -16.95 -0.45
C GLY A 44 -7.42 -15.52 0.07
N LEU A 45 -6.49 -15.11 0.95
CA LEU A 45 -6.37 -13.76 1.44
C LEU A 45 -6.11 -12.76 0.32
N ALA A 46 -5.30 -13.11 -0.69
CA ALA A 46 -5.06 -12.25 -1.85
C ALA A 46 -6.31 -11.98 -2.67
N VAL A 47 -7.17 -12.99 -2.87
CA VAL A 47 -8.47 -12.79 -3.54
C VAL A 47 -9.34 -11.83 -2.73
N VAL A 48 -9.50 -12.07 -1.42
CA VAL A 48 -10.31 -11.23 -0.53
C VAL A 48 -9.76 -9.80 -0.48
N TYR A 49 -8.44 -9.66 -0.33
CA TYR A 49 -7.76 -8.37 -0.23
C TYR A 49 -7.87 -7.57 -1.53
N LEU A 50 -7.68 -8.21 -2.68
CA LEU A 50 -7.84 -7.57 -3.99
C LEU A 50 -9.28 -7.10 -4.20
N LEU A 51 -10.28 -7.95 -3.94
CA LEU A 51 -11.70 -7.57 -4.04
C LEU A 51 -12.06 -6.41 -3.09
N TYR A 52 -11.53 -6.44 -1.87
CA TYR A 52 -11.73 -5.37 -0.89
C TYR A 52 -11.14 -4.03 -1.36
N LEU A 53 -9.92 -4.04 -1.91
CA LEU A 53 -9.30 -2.83 -2.45
C LEU A 53 -10.02 -2.30 -3.68
N LEU A 54 -10.46 -3.18 -4.59
CA LEU A 54 -11.29 -2.78 -5.73
C LEU A 54 -12.59 -2.11 -5.25
N ALA A 55 -13.26 -2.69 -4.27
CA ALA A 55 -14.45 -2.07 -3.65
C ALA A 55 -14.11 -0.70 -3.03
N CYS A 56 -12.98 -0.58 -2.33
CA CYS A 56 -12.55 0.69 -1.75
C CYS A 56 -12.31 1.78 -2.79
N PHE A 57 -11.72 1.43 -3.94
CA PHE A 57 -11.42 2.37 -5.01
C PHE A 57 -12.64 2.70 -5.89
N MET A 58 -13.56 1.76 -6.08
CA MET A 58 -14.68 1.93 -7.01
C MET A 58 -15.95 2.42 -6.33
N VAL A 59 -16.25 1.94 -5.12
CA VAL A 59 -17.54 2.14 -4.44
C VAL A 59 -17.43 3.26 -3.41
N GLU A 60 -18.37 4.20 -3.46
CA GLU A 60 -18.52 5.23 -2.45
C GLU A 60 -19.25 4.68 -1.23
N MET A 61 -18.89 5.16 -0.03
CA MET A 61 -19.64 4.75 1.15
C MET A 61 -21.06 5.34 1.07
N PRO A 62 -22.10 4.52 1.32
CA PRO A 62 -23.48 5.01 1.33
C PRO A 62 -23.66 6.10 2.38
N GLU A 63 -24.54 7.06 2.09
CA GLU A 63 -24.76 8.25 2.92
C GLU A 63 -25.18 7.89 4.36
N SER A 64 -25.89 6.77 4.54
CA SER A 64 -26.28 6.23 5.85
C SER A 64 -25.10 5.78 6.72
N LEU A 65 -23.98 5.37 6.13
CA LEU A 65 -22.78 5.00 6.87
C LEU A 65 -21.90 6.20 7.18
N LYS A 66 -22.02 7.30 6.41
CA LYS A 66 -21.25 8.54 6.64
C LYS A 66 -21.66 9.28 7.92
N THR A 67 -22.87 9.05 8.42
CA THR A 67 -23.42 9.70 9.63
C THR A 67 -23.05 8.98 10.93
N VAL A 68 -22.56 7.74 10.86
CA VAL A 68 -22.15 6.96 12.04
C VAL A 68 -20.76 7.42 12.49
N PRO A 69 -20.59 7.83 13.77
CA PRO A 69 -19.29 8.23 14.28
C PRO A 69 -18.28 7.08 14.14
N VAL A 70 -17.04 7.42 13.75
CA VAL A 70 -15.91 6.49 13.47
C VAL A 70 -16.09 5.64 12.20
N VAL A 71 -17.18 4.89 12.05
CA VAL A 71 -17.39 3.98 10.91
C VAL A 71 -17.50 4.77 9.59
N GLY A 72 -18.14 5.93 9.60
CA GLY A 72 -18.32 6.75 8.39
C GLY A 72 -17.06 7.41 7.86
N ARG A 73 -16.10 7.76 8.72
CA ARG A 73 -14.83 8.39 8.30
C ARG A 73 -13.72 7.37 8.08
N TYR A 74 -13.66 6.35 8.94
CA TYR A 74 -12.54 5.42 8.99
C TYR A 74 -12.91 4.00 8.55
N GLY A 75 -14.15 3.71 8.15
CA GLY A 75 -14.60 2.35 7.85
C GLY A 75 -13.72 1.61 6.83
N LYS A 76 -13.37 2.25 5.71
CA LYS A 76 -12.45 1.68 4.72
C LYS A 76 -11.04 1.44 5.27
N MET A 77 -10.55 2.31 6.14
CA MET A 77 -9.26 2.17 6.80
C MET A 77 -9.28 1.06 7.84
N LEU A 78 -10.34 0.96 8.65
CA LEU A 78 -10.50 -0.08 9.66
C LEU A 78 -10.66 -1.46 9.05
N GLY A 79 -11.42 -1.59 7.96
CA GLY A 79 -11.52 -2.86 7.22
C GLY A 79 -10.17 -3.25 6.59
N TRP A 80 -9.39 -2.28 6.10
CA TRP A 80 -8.04 -2.54 5.60
C TRP A 80 -7.09 -2.99 6.73
N LEU A 81 -7.13 -2.32 7.88
CA LEU A 81 -6.35 -2.70 9.06
C LEU A 81 -6.78 -4.07 9.61
N ALA A 82 -8.05 -4.42 9.53
CA ALA A 82 -8.54 -5.74 9.92
C ALA A 82 -7.97 -6.84 8.99
N LEU A 83 -7.94 -6.61 7.68
CA LEU A 83 -7.32 -7.55 6.73
C LEU A 83 -5.83 -7.70 6.98
N ILE A 84 -5.12 -6.59 7.22
CA ILE A 84 -3.71 -6.64 7.62
C ILE A 84 -3.55 -7.45 8.91
N GLY A 85 -4.36 -7.15 9.92
CA GLY A 85 -4.38 -7.83 11.21
C GLY A 85 -4.60 -9.34 11.09
N ILE A 86 -5.44 -9.79 10.15
CA ILE A 86 -5.69 -11.21 9.90
C ILE A 86 -4.41 -11.90 9.39
N GLY A 87 -3.75 -11.34 8.37
CA GLY A 87 -2.51 -11.97 7.87
C GLY A 87 -1.34 -11.83 8.83
N THR A 88 -1.23 -10.73 9.59
CA THR A 88 -0.19 -10.59 10.63
C THR A 88 -0.42 -11.56 11.78
N TRP A 89 -1.68 -11.81 12.15
CA TRP A 89 -2.03 -12.81 13.16
C TRP A 89 -1.72 -14.22 12.69
N TYR A 90 -1.91 -14.52 11.41
CA TYR A 90 -1.57 -15.82 10.83
C TYR A 90 -0.04 -16.04 10.76
N SER A 91 0.69 -15.03 10.31
CA SER A 91 2.15 -15.07 10.16
C SER A 91 2.92 -14.71 11.45
N ARG A 92 2.28 -14.81 12.62
CA ARG A 92 2.94 -14.51 13.90
C ARG A 92 4.04 -15.55 14.19
N PRO A 93 5.01 -15.24 15.07
CA PRO A 93 6.09 -16.17 15.40
C PRO A 93 5.56 -17.53 15.88
N GLU A 94 6.28 -18.60 15.57
CA GLU A 94 5.90 -19.97 15.97
C GLU A 94 5.71 -20.12 17.48
N ALA A 95 6.46 -19.36 18.28
CA ALA A 95 6.31 -19.31 19.73
C ALA A 95 4.88 -18.95 20.18
N TRP A 96 4.12 -18.23 19.34
CA TRP A 96 2.75 -17.81 19.60
C TRP A 96 1.74 -18.63 18.77
N GLY A 97 2.18 -19.69 18.09
CA GLY A 97 1.35 -20.58 17.29
C GLY A 97 0.97 -20.03 15.91
N GLY A 98 1.81 -19.19 15.31
CA GLY A 98 1.68 -18.79 13.90
C GLY A 98 2.74 -19.45 13.02
N TYR A 99 2.73 -19.09 11.73
CA TYR A 99 3.66 -19.61 10.73
C TYR A 99 4.56 -18.49 10.20
N ASP A 100 5.72 -18.34 10.82
CA ASP A 100 6.72 -17.29 10.52
C ASP A 100 7.19 -17.30 9.04
N PRO A 101 7.39 -18.46 8.37
CA PRO A 101 7.84 -18.45 6.98
C PRO A 101 6.87 -17.76 5.99
N ALA A 102 5.58 -17.64 6.33
CA ALA A 102 4.61 -16.95 5.47
C ALA A 102 4.68 -15.42 5.53
N VAL A 103 5.45 -14.82 6.45
CA VAL A 103 5.56 -13.35 6.57
C VAL A 103 5.97 -12.73 5.24
N GLY A 104 6.99 -13.27 4.57
CA GLY A 104 7.45 -12.75 3.28
C GLY A 104 6.35 -12.77 2.22
N PHE A 105 5.65 -13.89 2.08
CA PHE A 105 4.60 -14.06 1.08
C PHE A 105 3.37 -13.19 1.36
N ILE A 106 2.91 -13.13 2.61
CA ILE A 106 1.71 -12.35 2.98
C ILE A 106 1.99 -10.85 2.87
N PHE A 107 3.10 -10.34 3.42
CA PHE A 107 3.33 -8.90 3.40
C PHE A 107 3.73 -8.39 2.02
N VAL A 108 4.61 -9.10 1.31
CA VAL A 108 5.09 -8.65 0.01
C VAL A 108 4.12 -9.09 -1.10
N GLY A 109 3.87 -10.39 -1.21
CA GLY A 109 3.01 -10.96 -2.25
C GLY A 109 1.55 -10.51 -2.13
N VAL A 110 0.96 -10.63 -0.95
CA VAL A 110 -0.46 -10.30 -0.77
C VAL A 110 -0.67 -8.80 -0.62
N TYR A 111 -0.05 -8.15 0.38
CA TYR A 111 -0.39 -6.75 0.68
C TYR A 111 0.22 -5.73 -0.28
N ILE A 112 1.53 -5.76 -0.51
CA ILE A 112 2.21 -4.77 -1.35
C ILE A 112 1.85 -4.97 -2.82
N LEU A 113 2.09 -6.18 -3.34
CA LEU A 113 1.81 -6.47 -4.75
C LEU A 113 0.31 -6.49 -5.05
N GLY A 114 -0.53 -6.96 -4.11
CA GLY A 114 -1.99 -6.90 -4.26
C GLY A 114 -2.53 -5.47 -4.28
N PHE A 115 -1.93 -4.55 -3.52
CA PHE A 115 -2.26 -3.13 -3.61
C PHE A 115 -1.91 -2.55 -4.99
N GLY A 116 -0.72 -2.84 -5.51
CA GLY A 116 -0.31 -2.42 -6.85
C GLY A 116 -1.20 -3.02 -7.95
N ALA A 117 -1.57 -4.29 -7.83
CA ALA A 117 -2.47 -4.96 -8.76
C ALA A 117 -3.88 -4.34 -8.75
N ALA A 118 -4.45 -4.11 -7.57
CA ALA A 118 -5.76 -3.47 -7.43
C ALA A 118 -5.77 -2.03 -8.00
N ALA A 119 -4.71 -1.25 -7.74
CA ALA A 119 -4.52 0.09 -8.31
C ALA A 119 -4.41 0.07 -9.85
N THR A 120 -3.75 -0.94 -10.41
CA THR A 120 -3.62 -1.09 -11.87
C THR A 120 -4.95 -1.48 -12.50
N ILE A 121 -5.68 -2.43 -11.88
CA ILE A 121 -7.00 -2.88 -12.34
C ILE A 121 -8.00 -1.72 -12.31
N THR A 122 -8.01 -0.89 -11.27
CA THR A 122 -8.91 0.27 -11.18
C THR A 122 -8.61 1.31 -12.26
N CYS A 123 -7.33 1.55 -12.58
CA CYS A 123 -6.95 2.40 -13.72
C CYS A 123 -7.52 1.87 -15.05
N PHE A 124 -7.52 0.56 -15.26
CA PHE A 124 -8.03 -0.05 -16.50
C PHE A 124 -9.55 -0.17 -16.55
N LEU A 125 -10.23 -0.21 -15.39
CA LEU A 125 -11.69 -0.23 -15.31
C LEU A 125 -12.30 1.18 -15.39
N TYR A 126 -11.49 2.24 -15.27
CA TYR A 126 -11.98 3.61 -15.24
C TYR A 126 -12.77 4.00 -16.49
N GLU A 127 -14.00 4.46 -16.26
CA GLU A 127 -14.86 5.08 -17.26
C GLU A 127 -15.15 6.52 -16.83
N GLY A 128 -14.92 7.48 -17.72
CA GLY A 128 -15.16 8.88 -17.40
C GLY A 128 -14.69 9.86 -18.46
N ASP A 129 -15.01 11.13 -18.27
CA ASP A 129 -14.70 12.18 -19.25
C ASP A 129 -13.30 12.81 -19.04
N LYS A 130 -12.64 12.48 -17.93
CA LYS A 130 -11.27 12.95 -17.66
C LYS A 130 -10.27 12.31 -18.64
N SER A 131 -9.26 13.09 -19.02
CA SER A 131 -8.27 12.70 -20.04
C SER A 131 -7.37 11.54 -19.61
N SER A 132 -7.00 11.47 -18.33
CA SER A 132 -6.10 10.45 -17.78
C SER A 132 -6.85 9.34 -17.05
N ARG A 133 -6.42 8.10 -17.25
CA ARG A 133 -6.90 6.90 -16.53
C ARG A 133 -6.41 6.82 -15.09
N LEU A 134 -5.27 7.46 -14.80
CA LEU A 134 -4.76 7.58 -13.44
C LEU A 134 -5.73 8.36 -12.54
N TYR A 135 -6.68 9.11 -13.13
CA TYR A 135 -7.76 9.74 -12.39
C TYR A 135 -8.64 8.73 -11.64
N ALA A 136 -8.61 7.44 -11.98
CA ALA A 136 -9.25 6.38 -11.19
C ALA A 136 -8.82 6.39 -9.72
N LEU A 137 -7.58 6.80 -9.45
CA LEU A 137 -6.97 6.80 -8.11
C LEU A 137 -7.15 8.12 -7.35
N HIS A 138 -7.86 9.12 -7.90
CA HIS A 138 -8.05 10.42 -7.24
C HIS A 138 -8.58 10.26 -5.80
N ARG A 139 -9.47 9.29 -5.56
CA ARG A 139 -10.01 8.99 -4.23
C ARG A 139 -8.97 8.61 -3.17
N PHE A 140 -7.81 8.12 -3.60
CA PHE A 140 -6.69 7.80 -2.73
C PHE A 140 -5.67 8.94 -2.68
N VAL A 141 -5.36 9.54 -3.83
CA VAL A 141 -4.33 10.58 -3.95
C VAL A 141 -4.78 11.91 -3.33
N ASP A 142 -6.06 12.26 -3.47
CA ASP A 142 -6.60 13.55 -3.00
C ASP A 142 -6.69 13.64 -1.47
N VAL A 143 -6.48 12.53 -0.75
CA VAL A 143 -6.38 12.52 0.71
C VAL A 143 -5.02 13.03 1.18
N TYR A 144 -3.99 12.92 0.35
CA TYR A 144 -2.66 13.40 0.72
C TYR A 144 -2.64 14.92 0.75
N PRO A 145 -2.29 15.53 1.90
CA PRO A 145 -2.21 16.98 1.98
C PRO A 145 -1.08 17.47 1.09
N THR A 146 -1.40 18.38 0.17
CA THR A 146 -0.42 19.05 -0.68
C THR A 146 -0.17 20.46 -0.20
N ILE A 147 1.09 20.90 -0.29
CA ILE A 147 1.43 22.29 0.02
C ILE A 147 0.92 23.19 -1.11
N GLU A 148 -0.03 24.05 -0.80
CA GLU A 148 -0.58 25.02 -1.74
C GLU A 148 0.37 26.21 -1.91
N LYS A 149 0.35 26.81 -3.10
CA LYS A 149 1.10 28.03 -3.35
C LYS A 149 0.47 29.17 -2.54
N PRO A 150 1.25 29.98 -1.82
CA PRO A 150 0.71 31.12 -1.09
C PRO A 150 0.07 32.14 -2.05
N ASP A 151 -1.10 32.66 -1.68
CA ASP A 151 -1.86 33.64 -2.46
C ASP A 151 -1.20 35.02 -2.55
N HIS A 152 -0.32 35.32 -1.59
CA HIS A 152 0.40 36.59 -1.53
C HIS A 152 1.82 36.48 -2.10
N HIS A 153 2.35 37.60 -2.57
CA HIS A 153 3.75 37.67 -2.96
C HIS A 153 4.65 37.49 -1.73
N VAL A 154 5.33 36.34 -1.67
CA VAL A 154 6.27 36.02 -0.59
C VAL A 154 7.55 36.83 -0.78
N ARG A 155 7.92 37.61 0.25
CA ARG A 155 9.13 38.43 0.25
C ARG A 155 10.36 37.55 0.20
N PHE A 156 11.46 38.07 -0.34
CA PHE A 156 12.71 37.33 -0.45
C PHE A 156 13.25 36.85 0.91
N ARG A 157 13.12 37.67 1.96
CA ARG A 157 13.55 37.32 3.32
C ARG A 157 12.82 36.10 3.87
N ASP A 158 11.51 36.01 3.64
CA ASP A 158 10.69 34.91 4.15
C ASP A 158 11.10 33.58 3.48
N LYS A 159 11.42 33.61 2.18
CA LYS A 159 11.96 32.44 1.48
C LYS A 159 13.29 31.98 2.07
N ILE A 160 14.20 32.90 2.39
CA ILE A 160 15.47 32.56 3.05
C ILE A 160 15.23 31.95 4.43
N THR A 161 14.31 32.52 5.23
CA THR A 161 13.99 32.00 6.56
C THR A 161 13.40 30.60 6.50
N THR A 162 12.48 30.32 5.57
CA THR A 162 11.91 28.97 5.39
C THR A 162 12.99 27.97 4.97
N THR A 163 13.87 28.32 4.02
CA THR A 163 14.98 27.44 3.60
C THR A 163 15.93 27.15 4.75
N PHE A 164 16.30 28.18 5.52
CA PHE A 164 17.17 28.02 6.70
C PHE A 164 16.52 27.12 7.76
N LEU A 165 15.22 27.30 8.03
CA LEU A 165 14.46 26.48 8.97
C LEU A 165 14.46 25.01 8.55
N VAL A 166 14.16 24.73 7.27
CA VAL A 166 14.18 23.37 6.73
C VAL A 166 15.57 22.74 6.87
N LEU A 167 16.63 23.53 6.62
CA LEU A 167 18.01 23.07 6.77
C LEU A 167 18.36 22.75 8.24
N CYS A 168 17.93 23.57 9.20
CA CYS A 168 18.09 23.28 10.62
C CYS A 168 17.40 21.97 11.02
N ILE A 169 16.16 21.74 10.57
CA ILE A 169 15.44 20.49 10.83
C ILE A 169 16.17 19.30 10.20
N TYR A 170 16.67 19.43 8.98
CA TYR A 170 17.44 18.39 8.29
C TYR A 170 18.66 17.94 9.13
N PHE A 171 19.50 18.87 9.57
CA PHE A 171 20.67 18.54 10.42
C PHE A 171 20.29 18.09 11.84
N ALA A 172 19.15 18.53 12.38
CA ALA A 172 18.67 18.00 13.64
C ALA A 172 18.29 16.50 13.51
N MET A 173 17.61 16.13 12.42
CA MET A 173 17.19 14.76 12.16
C MET A 173 18.37 13.80 11.90
N THR A 174 19.50 14.27 11.35
CA THR A 174 20.69 13.41 11.17
C THR A 174 21.29 12.92 12.49
N ASN A 175 21.00 13.59 13.61
CA ASN A 175 21.47 13.19 14.94
C ASN A 175 20.54 12.16 15.62
N VAL A 176 19.39 11.83 15.02
CA VAL A 176 18.42 10.88 15.58
C VAL A 176 18.68 9.49 15.00
N LEU A 177 19.12 8.56 15.86
CA LEU A 177 19.30 7.15 15.47
C LEU A 177 17.95 6.47 15.29
N LEU A 178 17.85 5.63 14.26
CA LEU A 178 16.67 4.79 14.03
C LEU A 178 16.48 3.81 15.18
N PHE A 179 15.30 3.83 15.78
CA PHE A 179 14.95 2.91 16.86
C PHE A 179 14.85 1.47 16.33
N GLY A 180 15.50 0.53 17.01
CA GLY A 180 15.39 -0.91 16.72
C GLY A 180 16.35 -1.49 15.67
N LEU A 181 17.30 -0.72 15.15
CA LEU A 181 18.38 -1.23 14.29
C LEU A 181 19.66 -1.47 15.10
N SER A 182 20.31 -2.62 14.88
CA SER A 182 21.65 -2.89 15.45
C SER A 182 22.70 -2.01 14.77
N GLY A 183 23.76 -1.63 15.50
CA GLY A 183 24.81 -0.76 14.97
C GLY A 183 25.49 -1.27 13.69
N GLN A 184 25.42 -2.57 13.41
CA GLN A 184 25.94 -3.19 12.17
C GLN A 184 25.04 -2.95 10.94
N ALA A 185 23.72 -2.77 11.11
CA ALA A 185 22.80 -2.54 9.99
C ALA A 185 22.85 -1.09 9.46
N LEU A 186 23.42 -0.15 10.23
CA LEU A 186 23.66 1.21 9.77
C LEU A 186 24.72 1.28 8.66
N ASP A 187 25.66 0.33 8.61
CA ASP A 187 26.77 0.32 7.65
C ASP A 187 26.34 -0.19 6.25
N LEU A 188 25.24 -0.95 6.16
CA LEU A 188 24.71 -1.43 4.86
C LEU A 188 24.18 -0.28 3.98
N PHE A 189 23.83 0.85 4.59
CA PHE A 189 23.33 2.04 3.89
C PHE A 189 24.41 3.09 3.58
N SER A 190 25.66 2.84 3.99
CA SER A 190 26.83 3.68 3.69
C SER A 190 26.97 3.96 2.19
N GLY A 191 26.79 2.93 1.35
CA GLY A 191 26.90 3.06 -0.11
C GLY A 191 25.79 3.84 -0.80
N PHE A 192 24.65 4.08 -0.15
CA PHE A 192 23.55 4.89 -0.70
C PHE A 192 23.67 6.37 -0.36
N ARG A 193 24.56 6.73 0.58
CA ARG A 193 24.83 8.11 0.93
C ARG A 193 26.02 8.60 0.10
N SER A 194 25.79 9.54 -0.80
CA SER A 194 26.89 10.18 -1.52
C SER A 194 27.73 11.07 -0.59
N ILE A 195 27.17 11.49 0.56
CA ILE A 195 27.80 12.24 1.64
C ILE A 195 27.18 11.80 2.98
N MET A 196 28.04 11.39 3.92
CA MET A 196 27.87 11.05 5.36
C MET A 196 26.71 10.12 5.77
#